data_AF-A0A7C5LQJ0-F1
#
_entry.id   AF-A0A7C5LQJ0-F1
#
_cell.length_a   1.000
_cell.length_b   1.000
_cell.length_c   1.000
_cell.angle_alpha   90.00
_cell.angle_beta   90.00
_cell.angle_gamma   90.00
#
_symmetry.space_group_name_H-M   'P 1'
#
loop_
_entity.id
_entity.type
_entity.pdbx_description
1 polymer ?
#
loop_
_entity_poly.entity_id
_entity_poly.type
_entity_poly.pdbx_seq_one_letter_code
_entity_poly.pdbx_strand_id
1 'polypeptide(L)'
;MRRLERLGILLGLVVAGLGLSAYVPLPSPVLSLRLPGAISPISITLTPARQVSLVVALLACAVIDSIMRADPRLPDAGFARTVPYWVLPIFLILCAFSAFEGLAGAVQQVLGLAVTAGLLALLMVAQWLTLDPSGRWAQLARLGLNALAYGAALATFLTAYRLPARALLAPLVVALASLALALQLLETTRAPSGRVWGGAALVGLMMAEVAWALHAGILSPLATGLVLLLVFYGLSGAIQQHFWGRLTRRVAAEFAVVAACVLVLIVRFGP
;
A
#
# COMPACT_ATOMS: atom_id res chain seq x y z
N MET A 1 24.57 18.06 -4.56
CA MET A 1 24.66 17.49 -3.20
C MET A 1 23.29 17.48 -2.52
N ARG A 2 22.28 16.71 -2.98
CA ARG A 2 20.92 16.83 -2.39
C ARG A 2 20.07 15.55 -2.35
N ARG A 3 20.15 14.65 -3.33
CA ARG A 3 19.24 13.48 -3.42
C ARG A 3 19.76 12.25 -2.67
N LEU A 4 21.02 11.87 -2.91
CA LEU A 4 21.64 10.72 -2.25
C LEU A 4 21.77 10.93 -0.75
N GLU A 5 22.06 12.16 -0.31
CA GLU A 5 22.07 12.53 1.12
C GLU A 5 20.68 12.36 1.75
N ARG A 6 19.62 12.88 1.12
CA ARG A 6 18.25 12.72 1.63
C ARG A 6 17.78 11.26 1.63
N LEU A 7 18.20 10.47 0.64
CA LEU A 7 17.97 9.03 0.64
C LEU A 7 18.73 8.37 1.80
N GLY A 8 19.98 8.75 2.04
CA GLY A 8 20.75 8.31 3.20
C GLY A 8 20.07 8.64 4.53
N ILE A 9 19.48 9.84 4.65
CA ILE A 9 18.69 10.26 5.82
C ILE A 9 17.44 9.37 5.97
N LEU A 10 16.71 9.12 4.89
CA LEU A 10 15.53 8.24 4.91
C LEU A 10 15.89 6.81 5.34
N LEU A 11 16.93 6.23 4.73
CA LEU A 11 17.41 4.89 5.05
C LEU A 11 17.91 4.82 6.50
N GLY A 12 18.71 5.79 6.92
CA GLY A 12 19.22 5.90 8.28
C GLY A 12 18.10 6.02 9.30
N LEU A 13 17.08 6.85 9.03
CA LEU A 13 15.90 7.01 9.87
C LEU A 13 15.14 5.68 10.04
N VAL A 14 14.91 4.94 8.96
CA VAL A 14 14.17 3.66 9.00
C VAL A 14 14.98 2.58 9.71
N VAL A 15 16.27 2.45 9.40
CA VAL A 15 17.17 1.47 10.04
C VAL A 15 17.33 1.77 11.53
N ALA A 16 17.55 3.03 11.90
CA ALA A 16 17.65 3.45 13.29
C ALA A 16 16.32 3.23 14.01
N GLY A 17 15.19 3.56 13.39
CA GLY A 17 13.86 3.31 13.94
C GLY A 17 13.59 1.82 14.21
N LEU A 18 13.93 0.94 13.26
CA LEU A 18 13.82 -0.51 13.44
C LEU A 18 14.71 -1.01 14.59
N GLY A 19 15.98 -0.59 14.61
CA GLY A 19 16.90 -0.92 15.70
C GLY A 19 16.37 -0.45 17.06
N LEU A 20 15.95 0.81 17.17
CA LEU A 20 15.37 1.37 18.38
C LEU A 20 14.13 0.60 18.83
N SER A 21 13.26 0.19 17.90
CA SER A 21 12.04 -0.55 18.26
C SER A 21 12.29 -1.89 18.94
N ALA A 22 13.45 -2.52 18.72
CA ALA A 22 13.82 -3.77 19.37
C ALA A 22 14.42 -3.60 20.76
N TYR A 23 15.02 -2.44 21.06
CA TYR A 23 15.75 -2.21 22.31
C TYR A 23 15.08 -1.21 23.26
N VAL A 24 14.15 -0.38 22.76
CA VAL A 24 13.45 0.60 23.60
C VAL A 24 12.25 -0.08 24.26
N PRO A 25 12.23 -0.20 25.60
CA PRO A 25 11.08 -0.72 26.32
C PRO A 25 9.97 0.35 26.34
N LEU A 26 9.10 0.33 25.33
CA LEU A 26 7.90 1.15 25.33
C LEU A 26 6.76 0.41 26.04
N PRO A 27 5.87 1.12 26.76
CA PRO A 27 4.65 0.52 27.25
C PRO A 27 3.83 0.00 26.06
N SER A 28 3.13 -1.12 26.27
CA SER A 28 2.24 -1.74 25.28
C SER A 28 0.77 -1.49 25.63
N PRO A 29 0.28 -0.23 25.55
CA PRO A 29 -1.08 0.08 25.91
C PRO A 29 -2.06 -0.70 25.02
N VAL A 30 -3.08 -1.25 25.66
CA VAL A 30 -4.21 -1.86 24.99
C VAL A 30 -5.25 -0.77 24.78
N LEU A 31 -5.39 -0.29 23.54
CA LEU A 31 -6.51 0.58 23.20
C LEU A 31 -7.77 -0.27 23.11
N SER A 32 -8.71 -0.01 24.01
CA SER A 32 -10.04 -0.61 23.97
C SER A 32 -11.03 0.43 23.45
N LEU A 33 -11.51 0.21 22.23
CA LEU A 33 -12.55 1.05 21.62
C LEU A 33 -13.89 0.30 21.71
N ARG A 34 -14.84 0.89 22.43
CA ARG A 34 -16.25 0.45 22.41
C ARG A 34 -16.97 1.24 21.34
N LEU A 35 -17.18 0.63 20.18
CA LEU A 35 -18.01 1.22 19.13
C LEU A 35 -19.50 1.00 19.47
N PRO A 36 -20.36 1.99 19.22
CA PRO A 36 -21.81 1.81 19.37
C PRO A 36 -22.28 0.67 18.45
N GLY A 37 -22.91 -0.36 19.02
CA GLY A 37 -23.40 -1.53 18.29
C GLY A 37 -22.43 -2.72 18.16
N ALA A 38 -21.18 -2.60 18.61
CA ALA A 38 -20.25 -3.73 18.66
C ALA A 38 -20.47 -4.57 19.94
N ILE A 39 -20.66 -5.88 19.78
CA ILE A 39 -20.92 -6.83 20.89
C ILE A 39 -19.69 -7.00 21.79
N SER A 40 -18.48 -6.80 21.25
CA SER A 40 -17.21 -6.96 21.98
C SER A 40 -16.33 -5.71 21.83
N PRO A 41 -15.64 -5.25 22.89
CA PRO A 41 -14.68 -4.16 22.79
C PRO A 41 -13.54 -4.53 21.84
N ILE A 42 -13.19 -3.63 20.94
CA ILE A 42 -12.06 -3.80 20.03
C ILE A 42 -10.80 -3.48 20.81
N SER A 43 -9.99 -4.49 21.13
CA SER A 43 -8.69 -4.34 21.77
C SER A 43 -7.57 -4.37 20.73
N ILE A 44 -6.87 -3.25 20.54
CA ILE A 44 -5.66 -3.18 19.72
C ILE A 44 -4.47 -2.96 20.65
N THR A 45 -3.52 -3.89 20.64
CA THR A 45 -2.24 -3.74 21.33
C THR A 45 -1.30 -2.87 20.49
N LEU A 46 -0.91 -1.72 21.03
CA LEU A 46 0.15 -0.90 20.44
C LEU A 46 1.50 -1.40 20.95
N THR A 47 2.07 -2.37 20.25
CA THR A 47 3.44 -2.84 20.49
C THR A 47 4.45 -1.70 20.28
N PRO A 48 5.64 -1.77 20.90
CA PRO A 48 6.72 -0.81 20.68
C PRO A 48 7.03 -0.59 19.20
N ALA A 49 7.10 -1.66 18.41
CA ALA A 49 7.40 -1.52 16.99
C ALA A 49 6.26 -0.86 16.21
N ARG A 50 4.99 -1.12 16.54
CA ARG A 50 3.86 -0.37 15.95
C ARG A 50 3.95 1.12 16.27
N GLN A 51 4.23 1.49 17.52
CA GLN A 51 4.36 2.90 17.91
C GLN A 51 5.50 3.60 17.15
N VAL A 52 6.70 3.00 17.16
CA VAL A 52 7.85 3.56 16.44
C VAL A 52 7.60 3.59 14.93
N SER A 53 6.95 2.57 14.36
CA SER A 53 6.63 2.52 12.94
C SER A 53 5.75 3.67 12.50
N LEU A 54 4.78 4.10 13.32
CA LEU A 54 3.89 5.23 13.00
C LEU A 54 4.67 6.55 12.97
N VAL A 55 5.56 6.76 13.93
CA VAL A 55 6.43 7.94 14.00
C VAL A 55 7.40 7.95 12.81
N VAL A 56 8.06 6.83 12.54
CA VAL A 56 9.01 6.69 11.42
C VAL A 56 8.30 6.83 10.08
N ALA A 57 7.11 6.28 9.91
CA ALA A 57 6.29 6.45 8.70
C ALA A 57 5.94 7.93 8.47
N LEU A 58 5.50 8.65 9.52
CA LEU A 58 5.18 10.07 9.42
C LEU A 58 6.41 10.91 9.04
N LEU A 59 7.55 10.66 9.68
CA LEU A 59 8.80 11.35 9.37
C LEU A 59 9.28 10.98 7.95
N ALA A 60 9.15 9.73 7.54
CA ALA A 60 9.46 9.28 6.19
C ALA A 60 8.63 10.01 5.14
N CYS A 61 7.33 10.25 5.37
CA CYS A 61 6.50 11.08 4.49
C CYS A 61 7.14 12.45 4.24
N ALA A 62 7.58 13.13 5.32
CA ALA A 62 8.19 14.44 5.22
C ALA A 62 9.51 14.40 4.44
N VAL A 63 10.36 13.38 4.68
CA VAL A 63 11.61 13.22 3.93
C VAL A 63 11.33 12.94 2.45
N ILE A 64 10.40 12.04 2.14
CA ILE A 64 10.05 11.68 0.76
C ILE A 64 9.43 12.89 0.03
N ASP A 65 8.51 13.62 0.66
CA ASP A 65 7.96 14.87 0.11
C ASP A 65 9.07 15.87 -0.23
N SER A 66 10.03 16.03 0.70
CA SER A 66 11.17 16.91 0.50
C SER A 66 12.05 16.46 -0.69
N ILE A 67 12.21 15.15 -0.90
CA ILE A 67 12.96 14.58 -2.03
C ILE A 67 12.23 14.86 -3.34
N MET A 68 10.92 14.61 -3.38
CA MET A 68 10.11 14.75 -4.59
C MET A 68 9.95 16.21 -5.02
N ARG A 69 9.73 17.13 -4.07
CA ARG A 69 9.66 18.58 -4.37
C ARG A 69 10.98 19.18 -4.81
N ALA A 70 12.10 18.56 -4.45
CA ALA A 70 13.41 18.99 -4.92
C ALA A 70 13.70 18.55 -6.37
N ASP A 71 12.81 17.76 -7.00
CA ASP A 71 12.98 17.33 -8.39
C ASP A 71 12.51 18.41 -9.38
N PRO A 72 13.38 18.93 -10.27
CA PRO A 72 13.00 19.92 -11.28
C PRO A 72 11.89 19.47 -12.24
N ARG A 73 11.63 18.15 -12.33
CA ARG A 73 10.59 17.56 -13.18
C ARG A 73 9.19 17.61 -12.56
N LEU A 74 9.12 17.98 -11.28
CA LEU A 74 7.89 18.22 -10.53
C LEU A 74 7.79 19.69 -10.08
N PRO A 75 7.90 20.67 -11.01
CA PRO A 75 7.80 22.08 -10.63
C PRO A 75 6.38 22.36 -10.11
N ASP A 76 6.29 23.07 -8.98
CA ASP A 76 5.04 23.42 -8.30
C ASP A 76 4.12 22.22 -7.97
N ALA A 77 4.72 21.05 -7.68
CA ALA A 77 3.98 19.91 -7.17
C ALA A 77 3.40 20.22 -5.77
N GLY A 78 2.14 20.65 -5.76
CA GLY A 78 1.34 20.70 -4.55
C GLY A 78 1.23 19.32 -3.89
N PHE A 79 0.81 19.29 -2.62
CA PHE A 79 0.71 18.08 -1.80
C PHE A 79 -0.02 16.93 -2.51
N ALA A 80 -1.12 17.23 -3.21
CA ALA A 80 -1.89 16.24 -3.96
C ALA A 80 -1.08 15.48 -5.03
N ARG A 81 0.02 16.04 -5.53
CA ARG A 81 0.87 15.42 -6.54
C ARG A 81 2.01 14.59 -5.94
N THR A 82 2.42 14.87 -4.70
CA THR A 82 3.52 14.14 -4.03
C THR A 82 3.04 12.95 -3.21
N VAL A 83 1.82 13.00 -2.66
CA VAL A 83 1.22 11.92 -1.86
C VAL A 83 1.31 10.52 -2.49
N PRO A 84 1.04 10.31 -3.80
CA PRO A 84 1.10 8.98 -4.39
C PRO A 84 2.45 8.29 -4.16
N TYR A 85 3.56 9.04 -4.21
CA TYR A 85 4.91 8.50 -4.02
C TYR A 85 5.20 8.05 -2.59
N TRP A 86 4.41 8.46 -1.60
CA TRP A 86 4.64 8.09 -0.20
C TRP A 86 4.02 6.74 0.14
N VAL A 87 2.99 6.33 -0.61
CA VAL A 87 2.17 5.16 -0.28
C VAL A 87 3.01 3.89 -0.20
N LEU A 88 3.78 3.57 -1.25
CA LEU A 88 4.59 2.36 -1.29
C LEU A 88 5.73 2.35 -0.25
N PRO A 89 6.53 3.43 -0.09
CA PRO A 89 7.53 3.51 0.98
C PRO A 89 6.93 3.33 2.37
N ILE A 90 5.82 4.01 2.69
CA ILE A 90 5.14 3.87 3.99
C ILE A 90 4.70 2.42 4.19
N PHE A 91 4.09 1.82 3.16
CA PHE A 91 3.63 0.44 3.24
C PHE A 91 4.78 -0.53 3.52
N LEU A 92 5.91 -0.35 2.84
CA LEU A 92 7.12 -1.14 3.06
C LEU A 92 7.65 -0.95 4.49
N ILE A 93 7.69 0.29 4.99
CA ILE A 93 8.11 0.59 6.37
C ILE A 93 7.20 -0.13 7.36
N LEU A 94 5.87 0.03 7.24
CA LEU A 94 4.92 -0.62 8.16
C LEU A 94 5.05 -2.15 8.14
N CYS A 95 5.20 -2.75 6.96
CA CYS A 95 5.43 -4.19 6.84
C CYS A 95 6.76 -4.62 7.44
N ALA A 96 7.83 -3.86 7.21
CA ALA A 96 9.15 -4.15 7.75
C ALA A 96 9.15 -4.15 9.27
N PHE A 97 8.55 -3.13 9.91
CA PHE A 97 8.42 -3.08 11.38
C PHE A 97 7.61 -4.26 11.92
N SER A 98 6.49 -4.60 11.27
CA SER A 98 5.69 -5.75 11.70
C SER A 98 6.42 -7.08 11.53
N ALA A 99 7.24 -7.24 10.49
CA ALA A 99 8.06 -8.44 10.29
C ALA A 99 9.25 -8.51 11.27
N PHE A 100 9.81 -7.35 11.62
CA PHE A 100 10.95 -7.23 12.52
C PHE A 100 10.64 -7.71 13.94
N GLU A 101 9.40 -7.52 14.42
CA GLU A 101 8.93 -8.06 15.71
C GLU A 101 9.08 -9.58 15.82
N GLY A 102 9.05 -10.30 14.71
CA GLY A 102 9.21 -11.76 14.68
C GLY A 102 10.67 -12.25 14.69
N LEU A 103 11.65 -11.35 14.63
CA LEU A 103 13.07 -11.71 14.52
C LEU A 103 13.72 -11.80 15.90
N ALA A 104 14.10 -13.02 16.30
CA ALA A 104 14.66 -13.28 17.63
C ALA A 104 16.19 -13.21 17.68
N GLY A 105 16.89 -13.43 16.56
CA GLY A 105 18.35 -13.49 16.53
C GLY A 105 19.02 -12.21 16.04
N ALA A 106 20.18 -11.84 16.60
CA ALA A 106 20.96 -10.68 16.17
C ALA A 106 21.32 -10.74 14.67
N VAL A 107 21.69 -11.91 14.15
CA VAL A 107 21.96 -12.10 12.71
C VAL A 107 20.70 -11.87 11.88
N GLN A 108 19.55 -12.38 12.32
CA GLN A 108 18.27 -12.17 11.64
C GLN A 108 17.88 -10.69 11.63
N GLN A 109 18.10 -9.98 12.74
CA GLN A 109 17.85 -8.55 12.85
C GLN A 109 18.76 -7.75 11.91
N VAL A 110 20.08 -8.02 11.90
CA VAL A 110 21.02 -7.36 10.97
C VAL A 110 20.62 -7.61 9.51
N LEU A 111 20.28 -8.85 9.16
CA LEU A 111 19.78 -9.18 7.82
C LEU A 111 18.46 -8.47 7.52
N GLY A 112 17.53 -8.41 8.48
CA GLY A 112 16.25 -7.70 8.34
C GLY A 112 16.43 -6.20 8.11
N LEU A 113 17.37 -5.57 8.81
CA LEU A 113 17.76 -4.17 8.59
C LEU A 113 18.34 -3.97 7.19
N ALA A 114 19.29 -4.81 6.79
CA ALA A 114 19.94 -4.73 5.47
C ALA A 114 18.94 -4.93 4.32
N VAL A 115 18.07 -5.93 4.44
CA VAL A 115 17.00 -6.21 3.47
C VAL A 115 16.02 -5.04 3.39
N THR A 116 15.57 -4.51 4.52
CA THR A 116 14.64 -3.37 4.52
C THR A 116 15.26 -2.13 3.89
N ALA A 117 16.50 -1.79 4.26
CA ALA A 117 17.22 -0.67 3.67
C ALA A 117 17.42 -0.86 2.16
N GLY A 118 17.82 -2.05 1.73
CA GLY A 118 17.99 -2.38 0.31
C GLY A 118 16.70 -2.29 -0.49
N LEU A 119 15.60 -2.85 0.03
CA LEU A 119 14.28 -2.78 -0.61
C LEU A 119 13.78 -1.33 -0.70
N LEU A 120 13.93 -0.55 0.37
CA LEU A 120 13.51 0.85 0.38
C LEU A 120 14.35 1.70 -0.58
N ALA A 121 15.66 1.47 -0.64
CA ALA A 121 16.54 2.12 -1.60
C ALA A 121 16.14 1.77 -3.05
N LEU A 122 15.93 0.48 -3.34
CA LEU A 122 15.50 0.02 -4.66
C LEU A 122 14.16 0.62 -5.07
N LEU A 123 13.20 0.68 -4.14
CA LEU A 123 11.89 1.26 -4.33
C LEU A 123 11.99 2.75 -4.67
N MET A 124 12.77 3.52 -3.91
CA MET A 124 13.00 4.94 -4.18
C MET A 124 13.69 5.17 -5.52
N VAL A 125 14.68 4.34 -5.87
CA VAL A 125 15.34 4.39 -7.18
C VAL A 125 14.36 4.07 -8.31
N ALA A 126 13.49 3.07 -8.14
CA ALA A 126 12.47 2.73 -9.10
C ALA A 126 11.48 3.89 -9.31
N GLN A 127 11.04 4.54 -8.23
CA GLN A 127 10.19 5.74 -8.31
C GLN A 127 10.89 6.86 -9.10
N TRP A 128 12.17 7.11 -8.85
CA TRP A 128 12.92 8.11 -9.62
C TRP A 128 13.04 7.76 -11.10
N LEU A 129 13.28 6.49 -11.44
CA LEU A 129 13.34 6.04 -12.83
C LEU A 129 12.00 6.25 -13.54
N THR A 130 10.87 6.13 -12.83
CA THR A 130 9.55 6.41 -13.43
C THR A 130 9.27 7.88 -13.71
N LEU A 131 10.02 8.80 -13.10
CA LEU A 131 9.96 10.23 -13.43
C LEU A 131 10.56 10.54 -14.81
N ASP A 132 11.38 9.63 -15.38
CA ASP A 132 11.86 9.71 -16.77
C ASP A 132 11.26 8.64 -17.68
N PRO A 133 10.12 8.91 -18.33
CA PRO A 133 9.49 7.94 -19.21
C PRO A 133 10.33 7.58 -20.45
N SER A 134 11.39 8.33 -20.77
CA SER A 134 12.26 8.06 -21.92
C SER A 134 13.41 7.09 -21.60
N GLY A 135 13.64 6.79 -20.32
CA GLY A 135 14.73 5.93 -19.88
C GLY A 135 14.50 4.45 -20.21
N ARG A 136 15.56 3.75 -20.64
CA ARG A 136 15.55 2.30 -20.94
C ARG A 136 14.98 1.45 -19.79
N TRP A 137 15.17 1.89 -18.55
CA TRP A 137 14.78 1.16 -17.34
C TRP A 137 13.43 1.61 -16.75
N ALA A 138 12.79 2.64 -17.30
CA ALA A 138 11.56 3.20 -16.75
C ALA A 138 10.39 2.22 -16.81
N GLN A 139 10.30 1.44 -17.90
CA GLN A 139 9.27 0.40 -18.04
C GLN A 139 9.44 -0.70 -17.00
N LEU A 140 10.67 -1.19 -16.79
CA LEU A 140 10.95 -2.24 -15.81
C LEU A 140 10.69 -1.74 -14.38
N ALA A 141 11.11 -0.52 -14.06
CA ALA A 141 10.83 0.11 -12.77
C ALA A 141 9.33 0.24 -12.52
N ARG A 142 8.55 0.64 -13.54
CA ARG A 142 7.10 0.75 -13.46
C ARG A 142 6.42 -0.61 -13.23
N LEU A 143 6.88 -1.65 -13.93
CA LEU A 143 6.39 -3.01 -13.71
C LEU A 143 6.68 -3.47 -12.28
N GLY A 144 7.89 -3.22 -11.77
CA GLY A 144 8.27 -3.51 -10.39
C GLY A 144 7.40 -2.79 -9.36
N LEU A 145 7.17 -1.48 -9.52
CA LEU A 145 6.31 -0.71 -8.62
C LEU A 145 4.85 -1.17 -8.67
N ASN A 146 4.33 -1.51 -9.85
CA ASN A 146 2.99 -2.06 -9.98
C ASN A 146 2.87 -3.43 -9.29
N ALA A 147 3.86 -4.31 -9.47
CA ALA A 147 3.91 -5.60 -8.78
C ALA A 147 3.95 -5.41 -7.26
N LEU A 148 4.75 -4.46 -6.76
CA LEU A 148 4.78 -4.10 -5.34
C LEU A 148 3.44 -3.54 -4.85
N ALA A 149 2.75 -2.71 -5.64
CA ALA A 149 1.44 -2.16 -5.28
C ALA A 149 0.36 -3.25 -5.19
N TYR A 150 0.32 -4.18 -6.14
CA TYR A 150 -0.62 -5.31 -6.08
C TYR A 150 -0.25 -6.31 -4.98
N GLY A 151 1.04 -6.54 -4.74
CA GLY A 151 1.50 -7.33 -3.59
C GLY A 151 1.11 -6.71 -2.26
N ALA A 152 1.25 -5.38 -2.13
CA ALA A 152 0.81 -4.61 -0.97
C ALA A 152 -0.72 -4.68 -0.78
N ALA A 153 -1.49 -4.57 -1.87
CA ALA A 153 -2.93 -4.73 -1.85
C ALA A 153 -3.31 -6.11 -1.31
N LEU A 154 -2.72 -7.18 -1.86
CA LEU A 154 -2.98 -8.54 -1.41
C LEU A 154 -2.63 -8.75 0.07
N ALA A 155 -1.45 -8.30 0.50
CA ALA A 155 -1.04 -8.38 1.90
C ALA A 155 -2.02 -7.65 2.83
N THR A 156 -2.51 -6.49 2.41
CA THR A 156 -3.50 -5.71 3.18
C THR A 156 -4.84 -6.42 3.23
N PHE A 157 -5.31 -6.96 2.10
CA PHE A 157 -6.60 -7.64 2.03
C PHE A 157 -6.59 -8.93 2.87
N LEU A 158 -5.49 -9.69 2.85
CA LEU A 158 -5.35 -10.89 3.68
C LEU A 158 -5.28 -10.55 5.18
N THR A 159 -4.62 -9.46 5.56
CA THR A 159 -4.50 -9.04 6.97
C THR A 159 -5.78 -8.38 7.48
N ALA A 160 -6.51 -7.63 6.65
CA ALA A 160 -7.77 -6.99 7.01
C ALA A 160 -8.81 -8.00 7.53
N TYR A 161 -8.87 -9.20 6.94
CA TYR A 161 -9.82 -10.24 7.36
C TYR A 161 -9.36 -11.06 8.58
N ARG A 162 -8.16 -10.80 9.09
CA ARG A 162 -7.66 -11.32 10.37
C ARG A 162 -7.87 -10.34 11.53
N LEU A 163 -8.37 -9.13 11.26
CA LEU A 163 -8.59 -8.12 12.29
C LEU A 163 -9.74 -8.50 13.24
N PRO A 164 -9.66 -8.12 14.53
CA PRO A 164 -10.82 -8.14 15.42
C PRO A 164 -11.92 -7.21 14.87
N ALA A 165 -13.19 -7.53 15.09
CA ALA A 165 -14.33 -6.76 14.56
C ALA A 165 -14.25 -6.49 13.03
N ARG A 166 -13.81 -7.51 12.28
CA ARG A 166 -13.66 -7.47 10.81
C ARG A 166 -14.90 -6.96 10.05
N ALA A 167 -16.09 -7.03 10.64
CA ALA A 167 -17.33 -6.48 10.06
C ALA A 167 -17.23 -4.98 9.75
N LEU A 168 -16.61 -4.21 10.64
CA LEU A 168 -16.49 -2.75 10.52
C LEU A 168 -15.09 -2.36 10.03
N LEU A 169 -14.05 -3.01 10.57
CA LEU A 169 -12.67 -2.61 10.27
C LEU A 169 -12.19 -3.10 8.90
N ALA A 170 -12.60 -4.28 8.44
CA ALA A 170 -12.08 -4.80 7.17
C ALA A 170 -12.50 -3.94 5.98
N PRO A 171 -13.79 -3.54 5.81
CA PRO A 171 -14.18 -2.65 4.72
C PRO A 171 -13.45 -1.31 4.75
N LEU A 172 -13.28 -0.72 5.94
CA LEU A 172 -12.56 0.56 6.08
C LEU A 172 -11.08 0.43 5.71
N VAL A 173 -10.39 -0.60 6.21
CA VAL A 173 -8.98 -0.85 5.89
C VAL A 173 -8.81 -1.13 4.39
N VAL A 174 -9.68 -1.96 3.81
CA VAL A 174 -9.69 -2.25 2.37
C VAL A 174 -9.92 -0.97 1.57
N ALA A 175 -10.86 -0.11 1.97
CA ALA A 175 -11.15 1.15 1.31
C ALA A 175 -9.95 2.10 1.29
N LEU A 176 -9.36 2.36 2.46
CA LEU A 176 -8.23 3.27 2.60
C LEU A 176 -6.98 2.75 1.91
N ALA A 177 -6.69 1.46 2.03
CA ALA A 177 -5.56 0.84 1.34
C ALA A 177 -5.74 0.85 -0.17
N SER A 178 -6.94 0.54 -0.67
CA SER A 178 -7.26 0.58 -2.10
C SER A 178 -7.17 1.99 -2.65
N LEU A 179 -7.66 3.00 -1.92
CA LEU A 179 -7.51 4.40 -2.30
C LEU A 179 -6.02 4.78 -2.42
N ALA A 180 -5.24 4.50 -1.38
CA ALA A 180 -3.81 4.85 -1.36
C ALA A 180 -3.05 4.16 -2.50
N LEU A 181 -3.25 2.85 -2.68
CA LEU A 181 -2.57 2.08 -3.72
C LEU A 181 -3.06 2.46 -5.13
N ALA A 182 -4.35 2.79 -5.28
CA ALA A 182 -4.88 3.32 -6.54
C ALA A 182 -4.28 4.68 -6.88
N LEU A 183 -4.04 5.57 -5.91
CA LEU A 183 -3.32 6.83 -6.15
C LEU A 183 -1.94 6.58 -6.77
N GLN A 184 -1.16 5.66 -6.18
CA GLN A 184 0.16 5.28 -6.69
C GLN A 184 0.08 4.71 -8.11
N LEU A 185 -0.89 3.84 -8.39
CA LEU A 185 -1.06 3.22 -9.70
C LEU A 185 -1.51 4.25 -10.76
N LEU A 186 -2.42 5.14 -10.41
CA LEU A 186 -3.02 6.12 -11.32
C LEU A 186 -2.12 7.33 -11.58
N GLU A 187 -1.21 7.69 -10.67
CA GLU A 187 -0.24 8.78 -10.85
C GLU A 187 0.55 8.66 -12.17
N THR A 188 0.85 7.43 -12.56
CA THR A 188 1.57 7.12 -13.80
C THR A 188 0.80 7.41 -15.10
N THR A 189 -0.50 7.70 -15.04
CA THR A 189 -1.33 8.01 -16.22
C THR A 189 -1.21 9.45 -16.71
N ARG A 190 -0.46 10.31 -16.01
CA ARG A 190 -0.31 11.75 -16.28
C ARG A 190 -1.63 12.53 -16.33
N ALA A 191 -2.72 11.96 -15.82
CA ALA A 191 -3.98 12.66 -15.63
C ALA A 191 -3.79 13.81 -14.62
N PRO A 192 -4.60 14.89 -14.69
CA PRO A 192 -4.54 15.97 -13.71
C PRO A 192 -4.84 15.43 -12.31
N SER A 193 -4.17 15.95 -11.28
CA SER A 193 -4.22 15.43 -9.90
C SER A 193 -5.66 15.24 -9.41
N GLY A 194 -6.57 16.19 -9.67
CA GLY A 194 -7.98 16.06 -9.27
C GLY A 194 -8.68 14.81 -9.84
N ARG A 195 -8.39 14.43 -11.09
CA ARG A 195 -8.93 13.20 -11.68
C ARG A 195 -8.30 11.95 -11.09
N VAL A 196 -6.98 11.98 -10.83
CA VAL A 196 -6.28 10.87 -10.17
C VAL A 196 -6.87 10.59 -8.78
N TRP A 197 -7.08 11.65 -7.99
CA TRP A 197 -7.71 11.55 -6.67
C TRP A 197 -9.16 11.08 -6.76
N GLY A 198 -9.97 11.63 -7.67
CA GLY A 198 -11.34 11.18 -7.88
C GLY A 198 -11.42 9.70 -8.30
N GLY A 199 -10.54 9.27 -9.19
CA GLY A 199 -10.43 7.87 -9.61
C GLY A 199 -10.03 6.96 -8.44
N ALA A 200 -9.01 7.33 -7.67
CA ALA A 200 -8.58 6.55 -6.52
C ALA A 200 -9.64 6.49 -5.41
N ALA A 201 -10.34 7.59 -5.15
CA ALA A 201 -11.45 7.63 -4.20
C ALA A 201 -12.61 6.72 -4.65
N LEU A 202 -12.92 6.70 -5.95
CA LEU A 202 -13.92 5.79 -6.51
C LEU A 202 -13.51 4.32 -6.35
N VAL A 203 -12.25 3.97 -6.61
CA VAL A 203 -11.73 2.61 -6.35
C VAL A 203 -11.86 2.26 -4.87
N GLY A 204 -11.43 3.15 -3.97
CA GLY A 204 -11.54 2.94 -2.53
C GLY A 204 -12.97 2.68 -2.07
N LEU A 205 -13.92 3.50 -2.54
CA LEU A 205 -15.33 3.36 -2.21
C LEU A 205 -15.91 2.03 -2.75
N MET A 206 -15.68 1.72 -4.02
CA MET A 206 -16.15 0.45 -4.61
C MET A 206 -15.55 -0.77 -3.90
N MET A 207 -14.26 -0.70 -3.54
CA MET A 207 -13.61 -1.76 -2.78
C MET A 207 -14.18 -1.91 -1.37
N ALA A 208 -14.62 -0.82 -0.73
CA ALA A 208 -15.32 -0.85 0.55
C ALA A 208 -16.64 -1.63 0.45
N GLU A 209 -17.45 -1.35 -0.55
CA GLU A 209 -18.73 -2.02 -0.80
C GLU A 209 -18.54 -3.51 -1.07
N VAL A 210 -17.53 -3.86 -1.89
CA VAL A 210 -17.22 -5.26 -2.19
C VAL A 210 -16.71 -5.98 -0.93
N ALA A 211 -15.85 -5.33 -0.14
CA ALA A 211 -15.39 -5.90 1.13
C ALA A 211 -16.53 -6.08 2.14
N TRP A 212 -17.48 -5.15 2.18
CA TRP A 212 -18.70 -5.32 2.97
C TRP A 212 -19.49 -6.53 2.48
N ALA A 213 -19.76 -6.65 1.18
CA ALA A 213 -20.52 -7.77 0.63
C ALA A 213 -19.87 -9.13 0.93
N LEU A 214 -18.53 -9.21 0.88
CA LEU A 214 -17.77 -10.42 1.20
C LEU A 214 -17.69 -10.72 2.70
N HIS A 215 -17.99 -9.74 3.57
CA HIS A 215 -17.99 -9.94 5.02
C HIS A 215 -18.99 -11.00 5.49
N ALA A 216 -20.04 -11.29 4.71
CA ALA A 216 -21.07 -12.29 5.01
C ALA A 216 -20.52 -13.71 5.28
N GLY A 217 -19.23 -13.96 5.06
CA GLY A 217 -18.57 -15.21 5.46
C GLY A 217 -18.74 -16.34 4.44
N ILE A 218 -19.11 -15.98 3.20
CA ILE A 218 -19.36 -16.91 2.11
C ILE A 218 -18.07 -17.60 1.65
N LEU A 219 -16.92 -16.94 1.77
CA LEU A 219 -15.62 -17.38 1.25
C LEU A 219 -14.57 -17.53 2.35
N SER A 220 -13.61 -18.43 2.14
CA SER A 220 -12.43 -18.55 3.01
C SER A 220 -11.58 -17.27 3.00
N PRO A 221 -10.79 -16.96 4.05
CA PRO A 221 -10.03 -15.72 4.11
C PRO A 221 -9.06 -15.52 2.94
N LEU A 222 -8.47 -16.62 2.44
CA LEU A 222 -7.61 -16.60 1.27
C LEU A 222 -8.39 -16.27 0.00
N ALA A 223 -9.51 -16.96 -0.23
CA ALA A 223 -10.38 -16.70 -1.38
C ALA A 223 -10.89 -15.26 -1.38
N THR A 224 -11.34 -14.74 -0.22
CA THR A 224 -11.76 -13.35 -0.06
C THR A 224 -10.66 -12.35 -0.43
N GLY A 225 -9.43 -12.57 0.05
CA GLY A 225 -8.29 -11.70 -0.28
C GLY A 225 -7.95 -11.71 -1.78
N LEU A 226 -8.02 -12.88 -2.44
CA LEU A 226 -7.79 -13.03 -3.87
C LEU A 226 -8.90 -12.39 -4.72
N VAL A 227 -10.16 -12.54 -4.30
CA VAL A 227 -11.31 -11.88 -4.95
C VAL A 227 -11.16 -10.37 -4.86
N LEU A 228 -10.81 -9.84 -3.68
CA LEU A 228 -10.57 -8.41 -3.52
C LEU A 228 -9.40 -7.92 -4.39
N LEU A 229 -8.31 -8.69 -4.48
CA LEU A 229 -7.20 -8.35 -5.37
C LEU A 229 -7.65 -8.29 -6.83
N LEU A 230 -8.44 -9.26 -7.29
CA LEU A 230 -8.96 -9.33 -8.64
C LEU A 230 -9.85 -8.13 -8.97
N VAL A 231 -10.76 -7.79 -8.05
CA VAL A 231 -11.65 -6.63 -8.18
C VAL A 231 -10.84 -5.34 -8.20
N PHE A 232 -9.87 -5.19 -7.29
CA PHE A 232 -8.99 -4.03 -7.23
C PHE A 232 -8.17 -3.86 -8.52
N TYR A 233 -7.61 -4.94 -9.05
CA TYR A 233 -6.90 -4.97 -10.33
C TYR A 233 -7.81 -4.54 -11.48
N GLY A 234 -9.03 -5.10 -11.55
CA GLY A 234 -10.00 -4.75 -12.59
C GLY A 234 -10.43 -3.28 -12.53
N LEU A 235 -10.77 -2.77 -11.34
CA LEU A 235 -11.20 -1.39 -11.15
C LEU A 235 -10.08 -0.39 -11.45
N SER A 236 -8.89 -0.60 -10.88
CA SER A 236 -7.74 0.28 -11.12
C SER A 236 -7.31 0.26 -12.60
N GLY A 237 -7.29 -0.92 -13.24
CA GLY A 237 -7.04 -1.08 -14.66
C GLY A 237 -8.07 -0.39 -15.55
N ALA A 238 -9.36 -0.50 -15.23
CA ALA A 238 -10.43 0.17 -15.97
C ALA A 238 -10.30 1.70 -15.91
N ILE A 239 -9.98 2.26 -14.75
CA ILE A 239 -9.76 3.70 -14.62
C ILE A 239 -8.49 4.14 -15.37
N GLN A 240 -7.42 3.36 -15.33
CA GLN A 240 -6.22 3.63 -16.14
C GLN A 240 -6.55 3.69 -17.63
N GLN A 241 -7.31 2.72 -18.15
CA GLN A 241 -7.72 2.69 -19.55
C GLN A 241 -8.66 3.86 -19.92
N HIS A 242 -9.53 4.25 -18.99
CA HIS A 242 -10.36 5.45 -19.14
C HIS A 242 -9.51 6.72 -19.27
N PHE A 243 -8.48 6.89 -18.44
CA PHE A 243 -7.57 8.04 -18.52
C PHE A 243 -6.72 8.04 -19.79
N TRP A 244 -6.41 6.88 -20.36
CA TRP A 244 -5.76 6.78 -21.67
C TRP A 244 -6.69 7.00 -22.87
N GLY A 245 -7.98 7.22 -22.65
CA GLY A 245 -8.97 7.39 -23.73
C GLY A 245 -9.21 6.11 -24.55
N ARG A 246 -8.80 4.95 -24.02
CA ARG A 246 -8.89 3.64 -24.71
C ARG A 246 -10.04 2.77 -24.21
N LEU A 247 -10.88 3.31 -23.31
CA LEU A 247 -12.01 2.59 -22.76
C LEU A 247 -13.11 2.41 -23.81
N THR A 248 -13.01 1.33 -24.58
CA THR A 248 -14.11 0.86 -25.42
C THR A 248 -14.94 -0.13 -24.61
N ARG A 249 -16.26 -0.20 -24.88
CA ARG A 249 -17.16 -1.19 -24.25
C ARG A 249 -16.64 -2.63 -24.41
N ARG A 250 -15.93 -2.89 -25.50
CA ARG A 250 -15.26 -4.16 -25.79
C ARG A 250 -14.14 -4.48 -24.80
N VAL A 251 -13.22 -3.55 -24.55
CA VAL A 251 -12.13 -3.74 -23.57
C VAL A 251 -12.69 -3.92 -22.16
N ALA A 252 -13.73 -3.16 -21.80
CA ALA A 252 -14.41 -3.34 -20.52
C ALA A 252 -15.05 -4.74 -20.40
N ALA A 253 -15.68 -5.24 -21.47
CA ALA A 253 -16.23 -6.59 -21.52
C ALA A 253 -15.14 -7.67 -21.42
N GLU A 254 -13.99 -7.48 -22.09
CA GLU A 254 -12.85 -8.41 -22.00
C GLU A 254 -12.31 -8.49 -20.57
N PHE A 255 -12.13 -7.35 -19.88
CA PHE A 255 -11.75 -7.32 -18.47
C PHE A 255 -12.80 -7.99 -17.57
N ALA A 256 -14.09 -7.73 -17.81
CA ALA A 256 -15.18 -8.33 -17.02
C ALA A 256 -15.25 -9.85 -17.21
N VAL A 257 -15.04 -10.36 -18.42
CA VAL A 257 -15.00 -11.80 -18.71
C VAL A 257 -13.80 -12.46 -18.04
N VAL A 258 -12.61 -11.86 -18.11
CA VAL A 258 -11.41 -12.40 -17.44
C VAL A 258 -11.62 -12.40 -15.92
N ALA A 259 -12.15 -11.32 -15.36
CA ALA A 259 -12.49 -11.26 -13.94
C ALA A 259 -13.52 -12.32 -13.56
N ALA A 260 -14.57 -12.52 -14.35
CA ALA A 260 -15.57 -13.56 -14.10
C ALA A 260 -14.95 -14.98 -14.15
N CYS A 261 -14.10 -15.26 -15.14
CA CYS A 261 -13.41 -16.55 -15.25
C CYS A 261 -12.50 -16.81 -14.04
N VAL A 262 -11.68 -15.83 -13.65
CA VAL A 262 -10.80 -15.97 -12.48
C VAL A 262 -11.61 -16.08 -11.18
N LEU A 263 -12.72 -15.35 -11.06
CA LEU A 263 -13.63 -15.47 -9.93
C LEU A 263 -14.22 -16.88 -9.82
N VAL A 264 -14.70 -17.46 -10.93
CA VAL A 264 -15.20 -18.83 -10.97
C VAL A 264 -14.13 -19.82 -10.56
N LEU A 265 -12.89 -19.64 -11.03
CA LEU A 265 -11.76 -20.48 -10.62
C LEU A 265 -11.49 -20.38 -9.12
N ILE A 266 -11.48 -19.17 -8.55
CA ILE A 266 -11.25 -18.97 -7.11
C ILE A 266 -12.39 -19.57 -6.28
N VAL A 267 -13.65 -19.42 -6.70
CA VAL A 267 -14.79 -19.97 -5.95
C VAL A 267 -14.84 -21.50 -6.05
N ARG A 268 -14.49 -22.07 -7.21
CA ARG A 268 -14.58 -23.52 -7.44
C ARG A 268 -13.39 -24.30 -6.89
N PHE A 269 -12.19 -23.71 -6.93
CA PHE A 269 -10.94 -24.36 -6.54
C PHE A 269 -10.26 -23.72 -5.32
N GLY A 270 -10.87 -22.68 -4.74
CA GLY A 270 -10.42 -22.12 -3.46
C GLY A 270 -10.68 -23.12 -2.33
N PRO A 271 -9.74 -23.26 -1.38
CA PRO A 271 -9.90 -24.13 -0.22
C PRO A 271 -10.99 -23.64 0.74
#